data_AF-A0A969F6H3-F1
#
_entry.id   AF-A0A969F6H3-F1
#
_cell.length_a   1.000
_cell.length_b   1.000
_cell.length_c   1.000
_cell.angle_alpha   90.00
_cell.angle_beta   90.00
_cell.angle_gamma   90.00
#
_symmetry.space_group_name_H-M   'P 1'
#
loop_
_entity.id
_entity.type
_entity.pdbx_description
1 polymer ?
#
loop_
_entity_poly.entity_id
_entity_poly.type
_entity_poly.pdbx_seq_one_letter_code
_entity_poly.pdbx_strand_id
1 'polypeptide(L)' 'MHINLIRHGRTICRAQNPKCEICTINQLCDYYEIELGRGGD' A
#
# COMPACT_ATOMS: atom_id res chain seq x y z
N MET A 1 -16.37 6.54 12.16
CA MET A 1 -15.85 5.19 11.84
C MET A 1 -14.95 5.25 10.60
N HIS A 2 -13.72 5.78 10.72
CA HIS A 2 -12.71 5.81 9.62
C HIS A 2 -11.26 5.58 10.12
N ILE A 3 -11.10 5.26 11.40
CA ILE A 3 -9.79 5.22 12.06
C ILE A 3 -8.86 4.15 11.46
N ASN A 4 -9.41 3.03 11.00
CA ASN A 4 -8.63 1.97 10.38
C ASN A 4 -7.98 2.43 9.08
N LEU A 5 -8.70 3.19 8.24
CA LEU A 5 -8.17 3.72 6.99
C LEU A 5 -7.11 4.80 7.25
N ILE A 6 -7.36 5.70 8.21
CA ILE A 6 -6.39 6.74 8.60
C ILE A 6 -5.12 6.08 9.15
N ARG A 7 -5.25 5.10 10.04
CA ARG A 7 -4.10 4.36 10.59
C ARG A 7 -3.36 3.62 9.50
N HIS A 8 -4.08 2.97 8.57
CA HIS A 8 -3.50 2.25 7.45
C HIS A 8 -2.66 3.17 6.56
N GLY A 9 -3.19 4.32 6.13
CA GLY A 9 -2.43 5.29 5.33
C GLY A 9 -1.20 5.85 6.07
N ARG A 10 -1.27 6.02 7.39
CA ARG A 10 -0.14 6.53 8.18
C ARG A 10 0.92 5.47 8.50
N THR A 11 0.59 4.18 8.47
CA THR A 11 1.51 3.11 8.92
C THR A 11 1.98 2.19 7.81
N ILE A 12 1.17 1.98 6.77
CA ILE A 12 1.39 1.03 5.68
C ILE A 12 1.42 1.77 4.34
N CYS A 13 0.29 2.32 3.89
CA CYS A 13 0.16 2.99 2.59
C CYS A 13 0.55 4.48 2.68
N ARG A 14 1.82 4.73 3.00
CA ARG A 14 2.39 6.08 3.14
C ARG A 14 2.71 6.67 1.77
N ALA A 15 2.66 7.99 1.65
CA ALA A 15 2.91 8.71 0.39
C ALA A 15 4.33 8.49 -0.19
N GLN A 16 5.30 8.18 0.65
CA GLN A 16 6.67 7.84 0.25
C GLN A 16 6.98 6.43 0.78
N ASN A 17 7.53 5.56 -0.07
CA ASN A 17 7.87 4.17 0.23
C ASN A 17 6.73 3.42 0.97
N PRO A 18 5.57 3.21 0.32
CA PRO A 18 4.49 2.43 0.91
C PRO A 18 4.97 1.00 1.17
N LYS A 19 4.57 0.43 2.32
CA LYS A 19 4.96 -0.92 2.72
C LYS A 19 4.03 -1.97 2.10
N CYS A 20 4.02 -2.06 0.78
CA CYS A 20 3.06 -2.89 0.07
C CYS A 20 3.23 -4.40 0.30
N GLU A 21 4.45 -4.87 0.57
CA GLU A 21 4.78 -6.25 0.94
C GLU A 21 3.97 -6.77 2.15
N ILE A 22 3.66 -5.90 3.11
CA ILE A 22 2.90 -6.24 4.33
C ILE A 22 1.46 -5.69 4.30
N CYS A 23 1.04 -5.10 3.17
CA CYS A 23 -0.26 -4.49 3.06
C CYS A 23 -1.34 -5.56 2.89
N THR A 24 -2.27 -5.65 3.84
CA THR A 24 -3.32 -6.69 3.87
C THR A 24 -4.32 -6.60 2.71
N ILE A 25 -4.29 -5.52 1.92
CA ILE A 25 -5.17 -5.31 0.76
C ILE A 25 -4.37 -5.21 -0.55
N ASN A 26 -3.09 -5.60 -0.56
CA ASN A 26 -2.24 -5.49 -1.75
C ASN A 26 -2.81 -6.27 -2.96
N GLN A 27 -3.38 -7.46 -2.73
CA GLN A 27 -4.03 -8.28 -3.75
C GLN A 27 -5.27 -7.63 -4.39
N LEU A 28 -5.76 -6.52 -3.82
CA LEU A 28 -6.89 -5.74 -4.31
C LEU A 28 -6.47 -4.33 -4.74
N CYS A 29 -5.16 -4.02 -4.76
CA CYS A 29 -4.64 -2.67 -4.93
C CYS A 29 -4.07 -2.47 -6.34
N ASP A 30 -4.79 -1.74 -7.19
CA ASP A 30 -4.34 -1.44 -8.55
C ASP A 30 -2.98 -0.72 -8.59
N TYR A 31 -2.71 0.14 -7.61
CA TYR A 31 -1.42 0.81 -7.47
C TYR A 31 -0.28 -0.20 -7.25
N TYR A 32 -0.50 -1.22 -6.43
CA TYR A 32 0.48 -2.27 -6.18
C TYR A 32 0.77 -3.07 -7.46
N GLU A 33 -0.28 -3.51 -8.15
CA GLU A 33 -0.18 -4.30 -9.38
C GLU A 33 0.54 -3.55 -10.50
N ILE A 34 0.31 -2.24 -10.62
CA ILE A 34 0.87 -1.43 -11.71
C ILE A 34 2.33 -1.02 -11.43
N GLU A 35 2.64 -0.62 -10.19
CA GLU A 35 3.94 0.00 -9.87
C GLU A 35 5.04 -1.04 -9.62
N LEU A 36 4.76 -2.12 -8.89
CA LEU A 36 5.78 -3.15 -8.61
C LEU A 36 6.03 -4.12 -9.77
N GLY A 37 5.20 -4.09 -10.81
CA GLY A 37 5.47 -4.77 -12.08
C GLY A 37 6.43 -3.99 -13.01
N ARG A 38 6.78 -2.74 -12.69
CA ARG A 38 7.54 -1.84 -13.57
C ARG A 38 8.93 -1.44 -13.05
N GLY A 39 9.26 -1.74 -11.80
CA GLY A 39 10.59 -1.54 -11.22
C GLY A 39 10.60 -1.99 -9.77
N GLY A 40 11.48 -2.93 -9.41
CA GLY A 40 11.58 -3.44 -8.05
C GLY A 40 12.40 -4.71 -7.93
N ASP A 41 13.70 -4.57 -8.22
CA ASP A 41 14.86 -5.09 -7.47
C ASP A 41 14.62 -5.94 -6.20
#